data_AF-A0AAN5B025-F1
#
_entry.id   AF-A0AAN5B025-F1
#
_cell.length_a   1.000
_cell.length_b   1.000
_cell.length_c   1.000
_cell.angle_alpha   90.00
_cell.angle_beta   90.00
_cell.angle_gamma   90.00
#
_symmetry.space_group_name_H-M   'P 1'
#
loop_
_entity.id
_entity.type
_entity.pdbx_description
1 polymer ?
#
loop_
_entity_poly.entity_id
_entity_poly.type
_entity_poly.pdbx_seq_one_letter_code
_entity_poly.pdbx_strand_id
1 'polypeptide(L)'
;MKRLPEGSKAPCQHGFTLVELLVVITLLSLVMLALGSALRTTAQTEERVDRRMLRTDELRVANGFLRSVLGRVSLQKRAAVVSIDESPYFFIGLPEEMAWVGVMPARYGVGGRYHFRLGVLDQASGPALVLRYLPWIDGGLAPDWSQAASYVLVDGMTGFSLRYEDANEEPPVWGAPWKAVDRLPQRVSIAIRTSTGVWPDIVIPMRVLPASDPASDGATFGGSRS
;
A
#
# COMPACT_ATOMS: atom_id res chain seq x y z
N MET A 1 107.73 17.16 2.67
CA MET A 1 106.94 16.33 1.74
C MET A 1 105.94 15.52 2.58
N LYS A 2 104.62 15.55 2.25
CA LYS A 2 103.48 14.77 2.83
C LYS A 2 103.09 15.10 4.29
N ARG A 3 101.81 15.20 4.71
CA ARG A 3 100.44 15.12 4.14
C ARG A 3 99.49 15.66 5.24
N LEU A 4 98.48 16.45 4.93
CA LEU A 4 97.36 16.78 5.84
C LEU A 4 96.19 15.80 5.61
N PRO A 5 95.45 15.36 6.63
CA PRO A 5 94.26 14.54 6.46
C PRO A 5 92.98 15.39 6.23
N GLU A 6 92.06 14.79 5.49
CA GLU A 6 90.82 15.34 4.97
C GLU A 6 89.78 15.63 6.07
N GLY A 7 89.15 16.80 5.98
CA GLY A 7 88.03 17.19 6.83
C GLY A 7 86.75 16.45 6.45
N SER A 8 86.14 15.80 7.44
CA SER A 8 84.80 15.20 7.38
C SER A 8 83.75 16.27 7.04
N LYS A 9 82.96 16.06 5.97
CA LYS A 9 81.79 16.89 5.66
C LYS A 9 80.61 16.42 6.50
N ALA A 10 80.18 17.23 7.46
CA ALA A 10 78.87 17.08 8.09
C ALA A 10 77.76 17.46 7.09
N PRO A 11 76.65 16.69 6.99
CA PRO A 11 75.56 17.03 6.09
C PRO A 11 74.79 18.25 6.64
N CYS A 12 74.63 19.28 5.79
CA CYS A 12 73.73 20.41 6.07
C CYS A 12 72.28 19.91 6.06
N GLN A 13 71.63 19.98 7.23
CA GLN A 13 70.19 19.86 7.36
C GLN A 13 69.53 21.02 6.60
N HIS A 14 68.82 20.70 5.51
CA HIS A 14 68.00 21.67 4.81
C HIS A 14 66.73 21.90 5.62
N GLY A 15 66.63 23.08 6.24
CA GLY A 15 65.45 23.51 6.96
C GLY A 15 64.24 23.54 6.01
N PHE A 16 63.15 22.92 6.46
CA PHE A 16 61.87 22.89 5.75
C PHE A 16 61.46 24.29 5.29
N THR A 17 61.14 24.43 4.01
CA THR A 17 60.68 25.72 3.48
C THR A 17 59.21 25.94 3.85
N LEU A 18 58.83 27.21 4.06
CA LEU A 18 57.44 27.60 4.34
C LEU A 18 56.49 27.17 3.19
N VAL A 19 57.02 27.09 1.97
CA VAL A 19 56.33 26.60 0.77
C VAL A 19 55.99 25.11 0.88
N GLU A 20 56.91 24.30 1.42
CA GLU A 20 56.70 22.86 1.57
C GLU A 20 55.59 22.55 2.58
N LEU A 21 55.56 23.28 3.70
CA LEU A 21 54.46 23.16 4.66
C LEU A 21 53.12 23.59 4.03
N LEU A 22 53.12 24.63 3.19
CA LEU A 22 51.93 25.11 2.48
C LEU A 22 51.43 24.09 1.44
N VAL A 23 52.33 23.40 0.73
CA VAL A 23 51.98 22.30 -0.17
C VAL A 23 51.40 21.11 0.60
N VAL A 24 51.97 20.76 1.76
CA VAL A 24 51.47 19.65 2.57
C VAL A 24 50.06 19.93 3.10
N ILE A 25 49.80 21.12 3.65
CA ILE A 25 48.45 21.46 4.17
C ILE A 25 47.41 21.57 3.05
N THR A 26 47.79 22.03 1.85
CA THR A 26 46.86 22.11 0.70
C THR A 26 46.52 20.73 0.16
N LEU A 27 47.52 19.85 0.02
CA LEU A 27 47.29 18.45 -0.35
C LEU A 27 46.44 17.71 0.69
N LEU A 28 46.73 17.90 1.98
CA LEU A 28 45.95 17.30 3.06
C LEU A 28 44.49 17.77 3.02
N SER A 29 44.27 19.07 2.78
CA SER A 29 42.93 19.65 2.66
C SER A 29 42.14 19.08 1.48
N LEU A 30 42.79 18.87 0.33
CA LEU A 30 42.19 18.24 -0.84
C LEU A 30 41.83 16.76 -0.59
N VAL A 31 42.71 16.02 0.09
CA VAL A 31 42.45 14.62 0.48
C VAL A 31 41.26 14.54 1.44
N MET A 32 41.19 15.43 2.44
CA MET A 32 40.06 15.50 3.37
C MET A 32 38.73 15.85 2.67
N LEU A 33 38.75 16.79 1.71
CA LEU A 33 37.58 17.13 0.90
C LEU A 33 37.10 15.96 0.03
N ALA A 34 38.03 15.26 -0.62
CA ALA A 34 37.72 14.09 -1.43
C ALA A 34 37.13 12.95 -0.58
N LEU A 35 37.69 12.70 0.60
CA LEU A 35 37.20 11.68 1.53
C LEU A 35 35.82 12.05 2.10
N GLY A 36 35.63 13.31 2.47
CA GLY A 36 34.32 13.82 2.92
C GLY A 36 33.25 13.72 1.83
N SER A 37 33.61 14.00 0.58
CA SER A 37 32.71 13.82 -0.57
C SER A 37 32.36 12.35 -0.78
N ALA A 38 33.34 11.44 -0.75
CA ALA A 38 33.12 10.01 -0.93
C ALA A 38 32.22 9.42 0.17
N LEU A 39 32.46 9.77 1.44
CA LEU A 39 31.63 9.37 2.57
C LEU A 39 30.19 9.88 2.42
N ARG A 40 30.02 11.13 1.98
CA ARG A 40 28.69 11.73 1.73
C ARG A 40 27.96 11.05 0.57
N THR A 41 28.66 10.68 -0.50
CA THR A 41 28.07 9.97 -1.64
C THR A 41 27.64 8.54 -1.28
N THR A 42 28.44 7.84 -0.47
CA THR A 42 28.09 6.49 0.04
C THR A 42 26.88 6.55 0.98
N ALA A 43 26.85 7.49 1.92
CA ALA A 43 25.70 7.71 2.80
C ALA A 43 24.41 8.07 2.04
N GLN A 44 24.53 8.85 0.94
CA GLN A 44 23.40 9.15 0.06
C GLN A 44 22.91 7.96 -0.78
N THR A 45 23.73 6.91 -0.92
CA THR A 45 23.40 5.72 -1.71
C THR A 45 22.64 4.68 -0.87
N GLU A 46 22.96 4.53 0.41
CA GLU A 46 22.17 3.70 1.35
C GLU A 46 20.74 4.23 1.51
N GLU A 47 20.57 5.54 1.74
CA GLU A 47 19.25 6.15 1.96
C GLU A 47 18.31 6.06 0.73
N ARG A 48 18.87 5.98 -0.48
CA ARG A 48 18.12 5.81 -1.73
C ARG A 48 17.69 4.36 -1.98
N VAL A 49 18.46 3.39 -1.51
CA VAL A 49 18.14 1.96 -1.63
C VAL A 49 17.09 1.57 -0.59
N ASP A 50 17.22 2.04 0.65
CA ASP A 50 16.28 1.75 1.74
C ASP A 50 14.87 2.32 1.48
N ARG A 51 14.78 3.57 1.01
CA ARG A 51 13.49 4.17 0.63
C ARG A 51 12.78 3.42 -0.49
N ARG A 52 13.52 2.83 -1.42
CA ARG A 52 12.95 2.05 -2.52
C ARG A 52 12.44 0.68 -2.03
N MET A 53 13.15 0.07 -1.08
CA MET A 53 12.74 -1.21 -0.47
C MET A 53 11.51 -1.05 0.41
N LEU A 54 11.50 -0.07 1.33
CA LEU A 54 10.34 0.22 2.19
C LEU A 54 9.07 0.49 1.39
N ARG A 55 9.18 1.27 0.31
CA ARG A 55 8.06 1.55 -0.60
C ARG A 55 7.52 0.33 -1.32
N THR A 56 8.40 -0.60 -1.70
CA THR A 56 7.98 -1.85 -2.35
C THR A 56 7.23 -2.75 -1.36
N ASP A 57 7.61 -2.71 -0.08
CA ASP A 57 6.97 -3.50 0.96
C ASP A 57 5.58 -2.93 1.34
N GLU A 58 5.45 -1.61 1.51
CA GLU A 58 4.16 -0.94 1.73
C GLU A 58 3.15 -1.26 0.61
N LEU A 59 3.59 -1.19 -0.64
CA LEU A 59 2.76 -1.53 -1.80
C LEU A 59 2.32 -3.01 -1.77
N ARG A 60 3.22 -3.91 -1.37
CA ARG A 60 2.92 -5.34 -1.25
C ARG A 60 1.89 -5.60 -0.15
N VAL A 61 2.03 -4.96 1.01
CA VAL A 61 1.11 -5.10 2.15
C VAL A 61 -0.27 -4.55 1.80
N ALA A 62 -0.36 -3.34 1.26
CA ALA A 62 -1.63 -2.72 0.85
C ALA A 62 -2.36 -3.55 -0.21
N ASN A 63 -1.65 -4.01 -1.25
CA ASN A 63 -2.22 -4.86 -2.30
C ASN A 63 -2.68 -6.23 -1.75
N GLY A 64 -1.87 -6.87 -0.89
CA GLY A 64 -2.23 -8.13 -0.26
C GLY A 64 -3.47 -8.02 0.62
N PHE A 65 -3.59 -6.91 1.34
CA PHE A 65 -4.78 -6.62 2.15
C PHE A 65 -6.01 -6.34 1.29
N LEU A 66 -5.93 -5.44 0.30
CA LEU A 66 -7.02 -5.15 -0.64
C LEU A 66 -7.55 -6.43 -1.29
N ARG A 67 -6.66 -7.29 -1.79
CA ARG A 67 -7.03 -8.60 -2.37
C ARG A 67 -7.72 -9.51 -1.36
N SER A 68 -7.32 -9.47 -0.09
CA SER A 68 -7.92 -10.31 0.94
C SER A 68 -9.33 -9.87 1.35
N VAL A 69 -9.60 -8.56 1.38
CA VAL A 69 -10.91 -8.03 1.76
C VAL A 69 -11.89 -8.00 0.57
N LEU A 70 -11.40 -7.69 -0.64
CA LEU A 70 -12.21 -7.66 -1.86
C LEU A 70 -12.41 -9.03 -2.50
N GLY A 71 -11.52 -9.99 -2.26
CA GLY A 71 -11.65 -11.35 -2.79
C GLY A 71 -12.68 -12.22 -2.07
N ARG A 72 -13.30 -11.71 -1.00
CA ARG A 72 -14.28 -12.42 -0.15
C ARG A 72 -15.48 -11.53 0.14
N VAL A 73 -16.40 -11.48 -0.82
CA VAL A 73 -17.61 -10.66 -0.73
C VAL A 73 -18.76 -11.54 -0.27
N SER A 74 -19.58 -11.02 0.65
CA SER A 74 -20.79 -11.70 1.10
C SER A 74 -21.99 -11.17 0.33
N LEU A 75 -22.72 -12.04 -0.38
CA LEU A 75 -23.99 -11.73 -1.04
C LEU A 75 -25.19 -11.74 -0.07
N GLN A 76 -25.01 -11.34 1.19
CA GLN A 76 -26.15 -11.36 2.10
C GLN A 76 -27.18 -10.33 1.67
N LYS A 77 -28.41 -10.80 1.43
CA LYS A 77 -29.53 -9.92 1.12
C LYS A 77 -29.86 -9.05 2.34
N ARG A 78 -30.13 -7.76 2.15
CA ARG A 78 -30.64 -6.86 3.19
C ARG A 78 -31.96 -7.46 3.70
N ALA A 79 -32.10 -7.53 5.02
CA ALA A 79 -33.29 -8.09 5.67
C ALA A 79 -34.54 -7.19 5.53
N ALA A 80 -34.35 -5.93 5.15
CA ALA A 80 -35.45 -5.00 4.91
C ALA A 80 -36.24 -5.39 3.66
N VAL A 81 -37.53 -5.04 3.60
CA VAL A 81 -38.32 -5.12 2.36
C VAL A 81 -37.72 -4.12 1.38
N VAL A 82 -36.86 -4.63 0.51
CA VAL A 82 -36.20 -3.85 -0.53
C VAL A 82 -37.22 -3.62 -1.65
N SER A 83 -37.42 -2.35 -2.03
CA SER A 83 -38.23 -2.02 -3.22
C SER A 83 -37.56 -2.60 -4.48
N ILE A 84 -38.30 -2.80 -5.56
CA ILE A 84 -37.76 -3.39 -6.81
C ILE A 84 -36.54 -2.61 -7.35
N ASP A 85 -36.45 -1.32 -7.04
CA ASP A 85 -35.37 -0.41 -7.46
C ASP A 85 -34.16 -0.36 -6.51
N GLU A 86 -34.22 -0.99 -5.34
CA GLU A 86 -33.10 -1.02 -4.39
C GLU A 86 -32.32 -2.34 -4.50
N SER A 87 -30.99 -2.28 -4.36
CA SER A 87 -30.19 -3.49 -4.37
C SER A 87 -30.48 -4.33 -3.12
N PRO A 88 -30.76 -5.64 -3.27
CA PRO A 88 -30.81 -6.53 -2.12
C PRO A 88 -29.43 -6.68 -1.48
N TYR A 89 -28.35 -6.28 -2.15
CA TYR A 89 -27.00 -6.32 -1.59
C TYR A 89 -26.62 -4.97 -1.00
N PHE A 90 -25.90 -4.96 0.12
CA PHE A 90 -25.23 -3.74 0.56
C PHE A 90 -23.98 -3.55 -0.32
N PHE A 91 -24.15 -2.86 -1.44
CA PHE A 91 -23.07 -2.49 -2.34
C PHE A 91 -23.25 -1.07 -2.89
N ILE A 92 -22.18 -0.29 -2.84
CA ILE A 92 -22.07 1.04 -3.46
C ILE A 92 -20.81 0.99 -4.31
N GLY A 93 -20.92 1.35 -5.59
CA GLY A 93 -19.79 1.38 -6.52
C GLY A 93 -19.69 2.71 -7.27
N LEU A 94 -19.08 3.72 -6.65
CA LEU A 94 -18.84 5.04 -7.23
C LEU A 94 -17.41 5.15 -7.79
N PRO A 95 -17.11 6.13 -8.67
CA PRO A 95 -15.78 6.29 -9.26
C PRO A 95 -14.64 6.47 -8.24
N GLU A 96 -14.92 7.00 -7.05
CA GLU A 96 -13.91 7.25 -6.00
C GLU A 96 -14.32 6.71 -4.62
N GLU A 97 -15.35 5.85 -4.59
CA GLU A 97 -15.81 5.24 -3.35
C GLU A 97 -16.47 3.89 -3.63
N MET A 98 -16.18 2.91 -2.79
CA MET A 98 -16.87 1.63 -2.82
C MET A 98 -17.22 1.17 -1.41
N ALA A 99 -18.45 0.72 -1.19
CA ALA A 99 -18.85 0.11 0.06
C ALA A 99 -19.47 -1.27 -0.18
N TRP A 100 -19.14 -2.24 0.68
CA TRP A 100 -19.63 -3.62 0.55
C TRP A 100 -19.68 -4.32 1.91
N VAL A 101 -20.33 -5.48 1.96
CA VAL A 101 -20.19 -6.42 3.09
C VAL A 101 -19.24 -7.54 2.70
N GLY A 102 -18.25 -7.80 3.54
CA GLY A 102 -17.26 -8.85 3.35
C GLY A 102 -16.89 -9.53 4.66
N VAL A 103 -15.92 -10.44 4.59
CA VAL A 103 -15.39 -11.12 5.79
C VAL A 103 -14.03 -10.54 6.15
N MET A 104 -13.88 -10.05 7.38
CA MET A 104 -12.59 -9.56 7.88
C MET A 104 -11.59 -10.72 7.97
N PRO A 105 -10.39 -10.63 7.37
CA PRO A 105 -9.38 -11.65 7.53
C PRO A 105 -8.91 -11.73 8.98
N ALA A 106 -8.78 -12.93 9.53
CA ALA A 106 -8.46 -13.18 10.95
C ALA A 106 -7.18 -12.50 11.46
N ARG A 107 -6.23 -12.18 10.57
CA ARG A 107 -4.99 -11.48 10.92
C ARG A 107 -5.16 -9.96 11.17
N TYR A 108 -6.33 -9.39 10.86
CA TYR A 108 -6.59 -7.94 10.98
C TYR A 108 -7.75 -7.60 11.91
N GLY A 109 -8.37 -8.59 12.56
CA GLY A 109 -9.47 -8.36 13.48
C GLY A 109 -10.15 -9.63 13.94
N VAL A 110 -11.19 -9.47 14.77
CA VAL A 110 -12.09 -10.56 15.13
C VAL A 110 -12.78 -11.02 13.84
N GLY A 111 -12.69 -12.31 13.53
CA GLY A 111 -13.33 -12.87 12.34
C GLY A 111 -14.83 -12.60 12.33
N GLY A 112 -15.44 -12.52 11.14
CA GLY A 112 -16.86 -12.24 11.00
C GLY A 112 -17.15 -11.33 9.80
N ARG A 113 -18.42 -10.97 9.64
CA ARG A 113 -18.87 -10.05 8.60
C ARG A 113 -18.69 -8.61 9.04
N TYR A 114 -18.24 -7.77 8.11
CA TYR A 114 -18.01 -6.36 8.32
C TYR A 114 -18.56 -5.56 7.15
N HIS A 115 -19.06 -4.36 7.44
CA HIS A 115 -19.17 -3.33 6.41
C HIS A 115 -17.78 -2.79 6.13
N PHE A 116 -17.46 -2.64 4.85
CA PHE A 116 -16.25 -2.03 4.36
C PHE A 116 -16.60 -0.82 3.50
N ARG A 117 -15.81 0.25 3.60
CA ARG A 117 -15.85 1.41 2.72
C ARG A 117 -14.44 1.82 2.34
N LEU A 118 -14.12 1.65 1.07
CA LEU A 118 -12.90 2.14 0.46
C LEU A 118 -13.18 3.52 -0.13
N GLY A 119 -12.35 4.51 0.19
CA GLY A 119 -12.49 5.85 -0.37
C GLY A 119 -11.31 6.74 -0.02
N VAL A 120 -11.41 7.99 -0.43
CA VAL A 120 -10.37 9.00 -0.19
C VAL A 120 -10.67 9.78 1.10
N LEU A 121 -9.63 10.04 1.88
CA LEU A 121 -9.68 10.94 3.03
C LEU A 121 -8.57 11.98 2.90
N ASP A 122 -8.92 13.25 3.03
CA ASP A 122 -7.94 14.33 3.08
C ASP A 122 -7.22 14.34 4.43
N GLN A 123 -5.89 14.21 4.40
CA GLN A 123 -5.02 14.33 5.58
C GLN A 123 -4.07 15.52 5.45
N ALA A 124 -3.38 15.86 6.54
CA ALA A 124 -2.37 16.91 6.53
C ALA A 124 -1.22 16.63 5.54
N SER A 125 -0.91 15.35 5.27
CA SER A 125 0.07 14.90 4.28
C SER A 125 -0.46 14.88 2.83
N GLY A 126 -1.76 15.10 2.63
CA GLY A 126 -2.45 15.02 1.35
C GLY A 126 -3.57 13.96 1.32
N PRO A 127 -4.20 13.73 0.16
CA PRO A 127 -5.23 12.71 0.00
C PRO A 127 -4.68 11.30 0.23
N ALA A 128 -5.38 10.51 1.04
CA ALA A 128 -5.02 9.14 1.36
C ALA A 128 -6.13 8.16 0.99
N LEU A 129 -5.77 6.98 0.50
CA LEU A 129 -6.71 5.87 0.32
C LEU A 129 -6.92 5.20 1.67
N VAL A 130 -8.17 5.16 2.12
CA VAL A 130 -8.53 4.62 3.43
C VAL A 130 -9.58 3.54 3.27
N LEU A 131 -9.38 2.43 3.99
CA LEU A 131 -10.43 1.45 4.24
C LEU A 131 -11.05 1.71 5.61
N ARG A 132 -12.33 2.08 5.61
CA ARG A 132 -13.15 2.14 6.83
C ARG A 132 -13.91 0.84 7.01
N TYR A 133 -14.03 0.37 8.25
CA TYR A 133 -14.75 -0.86 8.56
C TYR A 133 -15.41 -0.84 9.93
N LEU A 134 -16.54 -1.51 10.04
CA LEU A 134 -17.25 -1.78 11.29
C LEU A 134 -17.93 -3.15 11.22
N PRO A 135 -18.13 -3.82 12.37
CA PRO A 135 -18.85 -5.09 12.41
C PRO A 135 -20.22 -4.98 11.76
N TRP A 136 -20.60 -5.99 10.98
CA TRP A 136 -21.94 -6.11 10.44
C TRP A 136 -22.86 -6.72 11.50
N ILE A 137 -24.02 -6.11 11.70
CA ILE A 137 -25.02 -6.54 12.69
C ILE A 137 -26.31 -6.89 11.93
N ASP A 138 -26.90 -8.03 12.25
CA ASP A 138 -28.22 -8.44 11.75
C ASP A 138 -29.27 -7.37 12.08
N GLY A 139 -30.12 -7.01 11.11
CA GLY A 139 -31.19 -6.01 11.30
C GLY A 139 -31.24 -4.90 10.24
N GLY A 140 -30.28 -4.86 9.31
CA GLY A 140 -30.38 -4.02 8.11
C GLY A 140 -30.22 -2.51 8.34
N LEU A 141 -29.77 -2.10 9.53
CA LEU A 141 -29.39 -0.72 9.83
C LEU A 141 -28.27 -0.25 8.89
N ALA A 142 -28.36 1.00 8.43
CA ALA A 142 -27.28 1.60 7.66
C ALA A 142 -26.04 1.78 8.56
N PRO A 143 -24.82 1.57 8.04
CA PRO A 143 -23.61 1.74 8.83
C PRO A 143 -23.38 3.21 9.19
N ASP A 144 -23.15 3.49 10.47
CA ASP A 144 -22.65 4.79 10.93
C ASP A 144 -21.13 4.84 10.75
N TRP A 145 -20.69 5.48 9.65
CA TRP A 145 -19.28 5.60 9.31
C TRP A 145 -18.47 6.49 10.27
N SER A 146 -19.11 7.25 11.17
CA SER A 146 -18.42 8.05 12.19
C SER A 146 -17.77 7.17 13.27
N GLN A 147 -18.32 5.97 13.49
CA GLN A 147 -17.82 4.98 14.45
C GLN A 147 -16.88 3.96 13.82
N ALA A 148 -16.61 4.07 12.52
CA ALA A 148 -15.82 3.09 11.79
C ALA A 148 -14.34 3.19 12.14
N ALA A 149 -13.72 2.03 12.38
CA ALA A 149 -12.26 1.94 12.38
C ALA A 149 -11.74 2.27 10.99
N SER A 150 -10.58 2.94 10.92
CA SER A 150 -9.96 3.37 9.67
C SER A 150 -8.56 2.79 9.54
N TYR A 151 -8.24 2.31 8.34
CA TYR A 151 -6.90 1.83 7.99
C TYR A 151 -6.42 2.54 6.73
N VAL A 152 -5.30 3.26 6.86
CA VAL A 152 -4.67 3.97 5.73
C VAL A 152 -3.93 2.94 4.89
N LEU A 153 -4.28 2.87 3.61
CA LEU A 153 -3.69 1.94 2.64
C LEU A 153 -2.56 2.59 1.85
N VAL A 154 -2.77 3.83 1.43
CA VAL A 154 -1.83 4.60 0.61
C VAL A 154 -1.92 6.06 1.02
N ASP A 155 -0.78 6.69 1.29
CA ASP A 155 -0.66 8.11 1.58
C ASP A 155 -0.12 8.88 0.36
N GLY A 156 -0.31 10.20 0.32
CA GLY A 156 0.24 11.08 -0.71
C GLY A 156 -0.28 10.78 -2.12
N MET A 157 -1.56 10.45 -2.24
CA MET A 157 -2.19 10.21 -3.53
C MET A 157 -2.37 11.49 -4.32
N THR A 158 -2.15 11.39 -5.62
CA THR A 158 -2.42 12.44 -6.62
C THR A 158 -3.53 12.03 -7.59
N GLY A 159 -4.02 10.79 -7.50
CA GLY A 159 -5.18 10.32 -8.25
C GLY A 159 -5.64 8.94 -7.77
N PHE A 160 -6.95 8.74 -7.79
CA PHE A 160 -7.62 7.50 -7.44
C PHE A 160 -8.82 7.30 -8.35
N SER A 161 -9.05 6.09 -8.83
CA SER A 161 -10.30 5.75 -9.51
C SER A 161 -10.63 4.28 -9.40
N LEU A 162 -11.93 4.00 -9.40
CA LEU A 162 -12.53 2.68 -9.38
C LEU A 162 -13.30 2.45 -10.67
N ARG A 163 -13.17 1.25 -11.22
CA ARG A 163 -13.99 0.77 -12.34
C ARG A 163 -14.51 -0.62 -12.03
N TYR A 164 -15.66 -0.93 -12.59
CA TYR A 164 -16.42 -2.13 -12.32
C TYR A 164 -16.71 -2.86 -13.63
N GLU A 165 -16.47 -4.16 -13.66
CA GLU A 165 -16.74 -5.00 -14.83
C GLU A 165 -18.13 -5.63 -14.73
N ASP A 166 -18.95 -5.39 -15.76
CA ASP A 166 -20.15 -6.20 -16.02
C ASP A 166 -19.85 -7.22 -17.10
N ALA A 167 -19.73 -8.48 -16.71
CA ALA A 167 -19.55 -9.59 -17.66
C ALA A 167 -20.87 -10.30 -18.01
N ASN A 168 -22.03 -9.69 -17.70
CA ASN A 168 -23.30 -10.10 -18.31
C ASN A 168 -23.52 -9.43 -19.67
N GLU A 169 -22.72 -8.41 -19.99
CA GLU A 169 -22.60 -7.87 -21.34
C GLU A 169 -21.51 -8.62 -22.09
N GLU A 170 -21.72 -8.85 -23.40
CA GLU A 170 -20.74 -9.50 -24.27
C GLU A 170 -20.37 -8.54 -25.42
N PRO A 171 -19.13 -8.04 -25.48
CA PRO A 171 -18.01 -8.32 -24.57
C PRO A 171 -18.18 -7.65 -23.19
N PRO A 172 -17.47 -8.11 -22.14
CA PRO A 172 -17.53 -7.50 -20.81
C PRO A 172 -17.20 -6.00 -20.82
N VAL A 173 -18.05 -5.20 -20.17
CA VAL A 173 -17.94 -3.74 -20.18
C VAL A 173 -17.45 -3.23 -18.83
N TRP A 174 -16.48 -2.32 -18.88
CA TRP A 174 -15.92 -1.65 -17.71
C TRP A 174 -16.49 -0.24 -17.55
N GLY A 175 -17.18 0.02 -16.45
CA GLY A 175 -17.83 1.31 -16.19
C GLY A 175 -17.69 1.79 -14.74
N ALA A 176 -18.04 3.05 -14.54
CA ALA A 176 -18.29 3.65 -13.22
C ALA A 176 -19.32 4.79 -13.39
N PRO A 177 -20.27 4.98 -12.46
CA PRO A 177 -20.56 4.12 -11.30
C PRO A 177 -21.16 2.76 -11.73
N TRP A 178 -21.17 1.79 -10.80
CA TRP A 178 -21.93 0.54 -10.94
C TRP A 178 -23.43 0.83 -10.81
N LYS A 179 -24.22 0.37 -11.78
CA LYS A 179 -25.66 0.69 -11.88
C LYS A 179 -26.58 -0.50 -11.69
N ALA A 180 -26.10 -1.73 -11.86
CA ALA A 180 -26.95 -2.91 -11.71
C ALA A 180 -27.30 -3.11 -10.23
N VAL A 181 -28.59 -3.22 -9.93
CA VAL A 181 -29.11 -3.36 -8.57
C VAL A 181 -29.26 -4.82 -8.16
N ASP A 182 -29.50 -5.71 -9.12
CA ASP A 182 -29.79 -7.13 -8.95
C ASP A 182 -28.53 -8.01 -8.84
N ARG A 183 -27.34 -7.43 -9.07
CA ARG A 183 -26.06 -8.16 -9.10
C ARG A 183 -24.88 -7.28 -8.70
N LEU A 184 -23.79 -7.94 -8.29
CA LEU A 184 -22.50 -7.31 -8.04
C LEU A 184 -21.62 -7.32 -9.31
N PRO A 185 -20.65 -6.39 -9.40
CA PRO A 185 -19.63 -6.47 -10.44
C PRO A 185 -18.75 -7.72 -10.26
N GLN A 186 -18.29 -8.28 -11.36
CA GLN A 186 -17.47 -9.50 -11.32
C GLN A 186 -16.01 -9.18 -10.97
N ARG A 187 -15.54 -8.02 -11.40
CA ARG A 187 -14.21 -7.50 -11.08
C ARG A 187 -14.26 -6.01 -10.76
N VAL A 188 -13.32 -5.60 -9.93
CA VAL A 188 -13.02 -4.20 -9.62
C VAL A 188 -11.60 -3.91 -10.05
N SER A 189 -11.41 -2.81 -10.79
CA SER A 189 -10.10 -2.23 -11.09
C SER A 189 -9.91 -1.02 -10.19
N ILE A 190 -8.71 -0.94 -9.60
CA ILE A 190 -8.30 0.14 -8.71
C ILE A 190 -7.04 0.76 -9.31
N ALA A 191 -7.17 2.01 -9.74
CA ALA A 191 -6.04 2.78 -10.26
C ALA A 191 -5.63 3.86 -9.23
N ILE A 192 -4.34 3.86 -8.87
CA ILE A 192 -3.77 4.77 -7.87
C ILE A 192 -2.56 5.48 -8.48
N ARG A 193 -2.46 6.79 -8.24
CA ARG A 193 -1.30 7.61 -8.58
C ARG A 193 -0.83 8.30 -7.31
N THR A 194 0.48 8.32 -7.09
CA THR A 194 1.11 9.07 -5.99
C THR A 194 2.10 10.07 -6.55
N SER A 195 2.57 11.02 -5.74
CA SER A 195 3.66 11.95 -6.11
C SER A 195 4.93 11.23 -6.57
N THR A 196 5.09 10.00 -6.11
CA THR A 196 6.27 9.18 -6.31
C THR A 196 6.12 8.20 -7.49
N GLY A 197 4.97 8.15 -8.18
CA GLY A 197 4.75 7.35 -9.40
C GLY A 197 3.35 6.75 -9.55
N VAL A 198 3.12 6.07 -10.67
CA VAL A 198 1.86 5.34 -10.95
C VAL A 198 1.96 3.93 -10.34
N TRP A 199 0.90 3.50 -9.65
CA TRP A 199 0.81 2.13 -9.14
C TRP A 199 0.41 1.17 -10.28
N PRO A 200 0.80 -0.12 -10.21
CA PRO A 200 0.25 -1.12 -11.12
C PRO A 200 -1.27 -1.17 -11.03
N ASP A 201 -1.95 -1.39 -12.15
CA ASP A 201 -3.42 -1.55 -12.15
C ASP A 201 -3.80 -2.80 -11.33
N ILE A 202 -4.64 -2.60 -10.31
CA ILE A 202 -5.05 -3.65 -9.39
C ILE A 202 -6.44 -4.12 -9.81
N VAL A 203 -6.49 -5.25 -10.51
CA VAL A 203 -7.74 -5.95 -10.85
C VAL A 203 -8.01 -7.08 -9.86
N ILE A 204 -9.19 -7.05 -9.22
CA ILE A 204 -9.60 -8.01 -8.19
C ILE A 204 -10.96 -8.61 -8.54
N PRO A 205 -11.08 -9.95 -8.64
CA PRO A 205 -12.37 -10.61 -8.77
C PRO A 205 -13.16 -10.54 -7.46
N MET A 206 -14.42 -10.12 -7.54
CA MET A 206 -15.36 -10.14 -6.42
C MET A 206 -16.01 -11.52 -6.36
N ARG A 207 -15.40 -12.43 -5.58
CA ARG A 207 -15.95 -13.78 -5.40
C ARG A 207 -16.94 -13.78 -4.25
N VAL A 208 -18.13 -14.28 -4.57
CA VAL A 208 -19.14 -14.64 -3.59
C VAL A 208 -18.66 -15.86 -2.81
N LEU A 209 -18.72 -15.79 -1.47
CA LEU A 209 -18.50 -16.96 -0.65
C LEU A 209 -19.74 -17.88 -0.68
N PRO A 210 -19.62 -19.17 -1.07
CA PRO A 210 -20.76 -20.11 -1.15
C PRO A 210 -21.41 -20.53 0.18
N ALA A 211 -21.13 -19.86 1.30
CA ALA A 211 -21.63 -20.22 2.63
C ALA A 211 -22.18 -19.01 3.39
N SER A 212 -23.10 -18.30 2.74
CA SER A 212 -23.95 -17.29 3.40
C SER A 212 -25.41 -17.50 3.02
N ASP A 213 -25.79 -18.74 2.71
CA ASP A 213 -27.15 -19.14 2.44
C ASP A 213 -27.81 -19.63 3.73
N PRO A 214 -28.80 -18.91 4.30
CA PRO A 214 -29.58 -19.42 5.42
C PRO A 214 -30.40 -20.67 5.05
N ALA A 215 -30.45 -21.09 3.78
CA ALA A 215 -31.06 -22.36 3.37
C ALA A 215 -30.18 -23.60 3.66
N SER A 216 -28.93 -23.44 4.14
CA SER A 216 -28.10 -24.59 4.55
C SER A 216 -28.30 -25.00 6.01
N ASP A 217 -29.36 -24.55 6.67
CA ASP A 217 -29.76 -25.01 8.01
C ASP A 217 -30.45 -26.39 7.91
N GLY A 218 -29.67 -27.38 7.50
CA GLY A 218 -30.18 -28.70 7.18
C GLY A 218 -29.11 -29.79 7.09
N ALA A 219 -28.01 -29.67 7.84
CA ALA A 219 -27.15 -30.82 8.09
C ALA A 219 -27.87 -31.76 9.07
N THR A 220 -28.84 -32.52 8.57
CA THR A 220 -29.38 -33.69 9.27
C THR A 220 -28.31 -34.77 9.26
N PHE A 221 -27.59 -34.92 10.36
CA PHE A 221 -26.82 -36.13 10.63
C PHE A 221 -27.79 -37.29 10.89
N GLY A 222 -28.29 -37.88 9.82
CA GLY A 222 -29.04 -39.13 9.84
C GLY A 222 -28.10 -40.31 10.06
N GLY A 223 -27.87 -40.68 11.31
CA GLY A 223 -27.28 -41.97 11.66
C GLY A 223 -28.37 -43.02 11.84
N SER A 224 -28.69 -43.77 10.78
CA SER A 224 -29.44 -45.03 10.91
C SER A 224 -28.62 -46.19 10.37
N ARG A 225 -28.44 -47.22 11.19
CA ARG A 225 -28.45 -48.67 10.90
C ARG A 225 -27.92 -49.38 12.14
N SER A 226 -28.80 -50.03 12.89
CA SER A 226 -29.27 -51.43 12.76
C SER A 226 -28.52 -52.30 13.74
#